data_AF-A0A2I2YY56-F1
#
_entry.id   AF-A0A2I2YY56-F1
#
_cell.length_a   1.000
_cell.length_b   1.000
_cell.length_c   1.000
_cell.angle_alpha   90.00
_cell.angle_beta   90.00
_cell.angle_gamma   90.00
#
_symmetry.space_group_name_H-M   'P 1'
#
loop_
_entity.id
_entity.type
_entity.pdbx_description
1 polymer ?
#
loop_
_entity_poly.entity_id
_entity_poly.type
_entity_poly.pdbx_seq_one_letter_code
_entity_poly.pdbx_strand_id
1 'polypeptide(L)'
;MCGNTMSVPLLTDAATVSGAERETAAVIFLHGLGDTGHSWADALSTIRLPHVKYICPHAPRIPVTLNMKMVMPSWFDLMGLSPDAPEDEAGIKKAAENRRGPVPLHGPYLPPPSGWHRGIELLAASAPGLPPGECPH
;
A
#
# COMPACT_ATOMS: atom_id res chain seq x y z
N MET A 1 19.19 -19.49 2.38
CA MET A 1 18.22 -18.84 3.28
C MET A 1 17.58 -17.69 2.51
N CYS A 2 16.41 -17.90 1.92
CA CYS A 2 15.71 -16.84 1.18
C CYS A 2 15.01 -15.93 2.17
N GLY A 3 15.40 -14.65 2.19
CA GLY A 3 14.76 -13.62 2.98
C GLY A 3 13.30 -13.49 2.56
N ASN A 4 12.40 -13.75 3.50
CA ASN A 4 10.99 -13.50 3.36
C ASN A 4 10.82 -11.97 3.21
N THR A 5 10.47 -11.50 2.01
CA THR A 5 10.00 -10.13 1.83
C THR A 5 8.82 -9.96 2.78
N MET A 6 9.01 -9.16 3.84
CA MET A 6 7.93 -8.75 4.75
C MET A 6 6.96 -7.89 3.97
N SER A 7 6.10 -8.50 3.17
CA SER A 7 4.89 -7.88 2.66
C SER A 7 3.98 -7.68 3.87
N VAL A 8 4.11 -6.53 4.52
CA VAL A 8 3.07 -6.05 5.44
C VAL A 8 1.75 -6.07 4.65
N PRO A 9 0.66 -6.66 5.14
CA PRO A 9 -0.62 -6.71 4.41
C PRO A 9 -1.23 -5.31 4.44
N LEU A 10 -0.74 -4.45 3.56
CA LEU A 10 -0.86 -2.99 3.66
C LEU A 10 -2.24 -2.43 3.29
N LEU A 11 -3.14 -3.25 2.72
CA LEU A 11 -4.38 -2.79 2.10
C LEU A 11 -5.51 -3.84 2.12
N THR A 12 -5.46 -4.84 3.01
CA THR A 12 -6.43 -5.95 2.99
C THR A 12 -7.88 -5.54 3.28
N ASP A 13 -8.10 -4.36 3.86
CA ASP A 13 -9.43 -3.80 4.05
C ASP A 13 -9.49 -2.39 3.44
N ALA A 14 -9.78 -2.35 2.13
CA ALA A 14 -9.91 -1.11 1.37
C ALA A 14 -10.97 -1.23 0.29
N ALA A 15 -11.82 -0.21 0.17
CA ALA A 15 -12.66 -0.04 -0.99
C ALA A 15 -11.79 0.44 -2.16
N THR A 16 -11.83 -0.26 -3.29
CA THR A 16 -11.00 0.04 -4.46
C THR A 16 -11.86 0.33 -5.67
N VAL A 17 -11.55 1.41 -6.39
CA VAL A 17 -12.11 1.72 -7.71
C VAL A 17 -11.02 1.49 -8.75
N SER A 18 -11.17 0.43 -9.54
CA SER A 18 -10.22 0.13 -10.61
C SER A 18 -10.34 1.11 -11.78
N GLY A 19 -9.24 1.29 -12.50
CA GLY A 19 -9.24 1.97 -13.80
C GLY A 19 -10.08 1.19 -14.83
N ALA A 20 -10.54 1.88 -15.88
CA ALA A 20 -11.16 1.23 -17.04
C ALA A 20 -10.12 0.72 -18.05
N GLU A 21 -8.91 1.26 -17.99
CA GLU A 21 -7.75 0.90 -18.82
C GLU A 21 -6.63 0.30 -17.97
N ARG A 22 -5.46 0.06 -18.57
CA ARG A 22 -4.26 -0.32 -17.84
C ARG A 22 -3.93 0.76 -16.81
N GLU A 23 -3.92 0.38 -15.53
CA GLU A 23 -3.58 1.26 -14.43
C GLU A 23 -2.09 1.64 -14.50
N THR A 24 -1.81 2.93 -14.66
CA THR A 24 -0.45 3.51 -14.70
C THR A 24 -0.20 4.46 -13.54
N ALA A 25 -1.25 4.80 -12.78
CA ALA A 25 -1.18 5.62 -11.59
C ALA A 25 -2.16 5.11 -10.53
N ALA A 26 -1.92 5.49 -9.27
CA ALA A 26 -2.85 5.25 -8.18
C ALA A 26 -3.00 6.47 -7.28
N VAL A 27 -4.19 6.59 -6.70
CA VAL A 27 -4.53 7.51 -5.62
C VAL A 27 -4.86 6.69 -4.39
N ILE A 28 -4.16 6.93 -3.29
CA ILE A 28 -4.55 6.43 -1.97
C ILE A 28 -5.27 7.57 -1.26
N PHE A 29 -6.55 7.40 -0.95
CA PHE A 29 -7.36 8.42 -0.29
C PHE A 29 -7.73 7.98 1.12
N LEU A 30 -7.33 8.77 2.14
CA LEU A 30 -7.63 8.48 3.54
C LEU A 30 -8.86 9.28 3.97
N HIS A 31 -9.92 8.59 4.37
CA HIS A 31 -11.14 9.23 4.84
C HIS A 31 -10.93 9.95 6.19
N GLY A 32 -11.85 10.85 6.53
CA GLY A 32 -11.87 11.57 7.81
C GLY A 32 -12.36 10.73 8.99
N LEU A 33 -12.27 11.27 10.20
CA LEU A 33 -12.72 10.63 11.45
C LEU A 33 -14.18 10.13 11.35
N GLY A 34 -14.42 8.88 11.74
CA GLY A 34 -15.76 8.30 11.82
C GLY A 34 -16.34 7.77 10.49
N ASP A 35 -15.71 8.09 9.36
CA ASP A 35 -16.15 7.69 8.02
C ASP A 35 -15.60 6.30 7.62
N THR A 36 -15.85 5.86 6.38
CA THR A 36 -15.34 4.63 5.79
C THR A 36 -14.78 4.87 4.39
N GLY A 37 -13.96 3.93 3.91
CA GLY A 37 -13.44 3.93 2.54
C GLY A 37 -14.52 3.84 1.46
N HIS A 38 -15.70 3.28 1.74
CA HIS A 38 -16.78 3.14 0.75
C HIS A 38 -17.33 4.49 0.31
N SER A 39 -17.59 5.39 1.27
CA SER A 39 -18.12 6.74 1.01
C SER A 39 -17.23 7.51 0.02
N TRP A 40 -15.91 7.37 0.16
CA TRP A 40 -14.93 8.02 -0.70
C TRP A 40 -14.69 7.29 -2.01
N ALA A 41 -14.74 5.96 -2.03
CA ALA A 41 -14.68 5.20 -3.28
C ALA A 41 -15.85 5.57 -4.20
N ASP A 42 -17.06 5.67 -3.66
CA ASP A 42 -18.25 6.10 -4.42
C ASP A 42 -18.08 7.53 -4.94
N ALA A 43 -17.64 8.47 -4.10
CA ALA A 43 -17.38 9.85 -4.52
C ALA A 43 -16.30 9.93 -5.62
N LEU A 44 -15.17 9.24 -5.45
CA LEU A 44 -14.06 9.24 -6.41
C LEU A 44 -14.41 8.54 -7.72
N SER A 45 -15.35 7.59 -7.70
CA SER A 45 -15.82 6.92 -8.92
C SER A 45 -16.45 7.89 -9.93
N THR A 46 -17.06 8.98 -9.45
CA THR A 46 -17.71 10.00 -10.28
C THR A 46 -16.74 10.88 -11.06
N ILE A 47 -15.48 10.96 -10.59
CA ILE A 47 -14.39 11.74 -11.19
C ILE A 47 -13.23 10.86 -11.64
N ARG A 48 -13.47 9.56 -11.81
CA ARG A 48 -12.46 8.55 -12.14
C ARG A 48 -11.78 8.85 -13.46
N LEU A 49 -10.44 8.84 -13.45
CA LEU A 49 -9.62 8.77 -14.66
C LEU A 49 -9.41 7.30 -15.07
N PRO A 50 -9.44 6.98 -16.39
CA PRO A 50 -9.47 5.59 -16.86
C PRO A 50 -8.20 4.78 -16.53
N HIS A 51 -7.05 5.44 -16.38
CA HIS A 51 -5.75 4.81 -16.09
C HIS A 51 -5.33 4.92 -14.61
N VAL A 52 -6.23 5.39 -13.73
CA VAL A 52 -5.96 5.61 -12.31
C VAL A 52 -6.74 4.62 -11.45
N LYS A 53 -6.03 3.95 -10.54
CA LYS A 53 -6.62 3.15 -9.47
C LYS A 53 -6.85 4.00 -8.23
N TYR A 54 -8.05 4.00 -7.67
CA TYR A 54 -8.33 4.69 -6.41
C TYR A 54 -8.47 3.67 -5.29
N ILE A 55 -7.72 3.87 -4.21
CA ILE A 55 -7.63 2.96 -3.09
C ILE A 55 -8.03 3.72 -1.83
N CYS A 56 -9.15 3.33 -1.23
CA CYS A 56 -9.75 3.99 -0.08
C CYS A 56 -9.74 3.01 1.11
N PRO A 57 -8.62 2.92 1.86
CA PRO A 57 -8.51 2.02 3.00
C PRO A 57 -9.47 2.38 4.15
N HIS A 58 -9.86 1.37 4.93
CA HIS A 58 -10.63 1.53 6.14
C HIS A 58 -9.72 1.82 7.34
N ALA A 59 -10.04 2.87 8.10
CA ALA A 59 -9.37 3.14 9.36
C ALA A 59 -9.73 2.07 10.41
N PRO A 60 -8.78 1.66 11.27
CA PRO A 60 -9.10 0.77 12.38
C PRO A 60 -10.08 1.46 13.35
N ARG A 61 -10.88 0.64 14.04
CA ARG A 61 -11.75 1.14 15.12
C ARG A 61 -10.93 1.27 16.40
N ILE A 62 -10.71 2.49 16.86
CA ILE A 62 -9.94 2.81 18.07
C ILE A 62 -10.70 3.81 18.96
N PRO A 63 -10.45 3.84 20.28
CA PRO A 63 -10.99 4.89 21.13
C PRO A 63 -10.40 6.26 20.74
N VAL A 64 -11.24 7.30 20.70
CA VAL A 64 -10.82 8.67 20.35
C VAL A 64 -11.05 9.61 21.53
N THR A 65 -9.97 10.20 22.04
CA THR A 65 -9.96 11.06 23.23
C THR A 65 -10.89 12.27 23.09
N LEU A 66 -10.86 12.94 21.93
CA LEU A 66 -11.73 14.07 21.58
C LEU A 66 -13.22 13.72 21.72
N ASN A 67 -13.57 12.46 21.44
CA ASN A 67 -14.94 11.95 21.49
C ASN A 67 -15.19 11.10 22.74
N MET A 68 -14.67 11.51 23.89
CA MET A 68 -14.86 10.83 25.18
C MET A 68 -14.48 9.34 25.16
N LYS A 69 -13.42 8.99 24.41
CA LYS A 69 -12.95 7.61 24.19
C LYS A 69 -13.96 6.68 23.51
N MET A 70 -14.97 7.22 22.82
CA MET A 70 -15.85 6.42 21.98
C MET A 70 -15.03 5.72 20.88
N VAL A 71 -15.35 4.43 20.63
CA VAL A 71 -14.66 3.61 19.64
C VAL A 71 -15.26 3.83 18.25
N MET A 72 -14.48 4.41 17.35
CA MET A 72 -14.90 4.71 15.98
C MET A 72 -13.72 4.59 15.00
N PRO A 73 -13.97 4.56 13.68
CA PRO A 73 -12.90 4.59 12.68
C PRO A 73 -12.00 5.81 12.87
N SER A 74 -10.74 5.59 13.21
CA SER A 74 -9.73 6.65 13.30
C SER A 74 -8.34 6.10 13.01
N TRP A 75 -7.51 6.92 12.37
CA TRP A 75 -6.16 6.54 11.97
C TRP A 75 -5.15 6.60 13.12
N PHE A 76 -5.38 7.49 14.06
CA PHE A 76 -4.62 7.74 15.29
C PHE A 76 -5.54 8.44 16.30
N ASP A 77 -5.12 8.60 17.55
CA ASP A 77 -5.93 9.29 18.55
C ASP A 77 -5.94 10.81 18.31
N LEU A 78 -7.10 11.43 18.50
CA LEU A 78 -7.27 12.89 18.42
C LEU A 78 -7.61 13.41 19.81
N MET A 79 -6.87 14.40 20.29
CA MET A 79 -7.09 15.00 21.62
C MET A 79 -7.71 16.40 21.54
N GLY A 80 -7.61 17.08 20.39
CA GLY A 80 -8.16 18.40 20.14
C GLY A 80 -8.10 18.77 18.66
N LEU A 81 -8.70 19.91 18.30
CA LEU A 81 -8.70 20.46 16.93
C LEU A 81 -8.02 21.83 16.84
N SER A 82 -7.58 22.40 17.96
CA SER A 82 -6.78 23.62 17.98
C SER A 82 -5.35 23.30 17.53
N PRO A 83 -4.62 24.24 16.92
CA PRO A 83 -3.21 24.07 16.57
C PRO A 83 -2.32 23.70 17.76
N ASP A 84 -2.69 24.14 18.97
CA ASP A 84 -1.96 23.88 20.22
C ASP A 84 -2.40 22.59 20.94
N ALA A 85 -3.32 21.82 20.34
CA ALA A 85 -3.76 20.57 20.94
C ALA A 85 -2.63 19.53 20.92
N PRO A 86 -2.49 18.71 21.97
CA PRO A 86 -1.58 17.57 21.94
C PRO A 86 -1.90 16.64 20.76
N GLU A 87 -0.85 16.09 20.15
CA GLU A 87 -0.97 15.12 19.05
C GLU A 87 -0.50 13.72 19.49
N ASP A 88 -1.15 12.69 18.95
CA ASP A 88 -0.73 11.29 19.10
C ASP A 88 0.46 10.97 18.18
N GLU A 89 1.64 11.50 18.50
CA GLU A 89 2.85 11.33 17.68
C GLU A 89 3.17 9.85 17.40
N ALA A 90 3.01 8.98 18.41
CA ALA A 90 3.26 7.56 18.28
C ALA A 90 2.24 6.89 17.34
N GLY A 91 0.94 7.19 17.50
CA GLY A 91 -0.11 6.70 16.62
C GLY A 91 0.04 7.20 15.18
N ILE A 92 0.41 8.47 14.99
CA ILE A 92 0.68 9.06 13.67
C ILE A 92 1.82 8.31 12.98
N LYS A 93 2.95 8.08 13.66
CA LYS A 93 4.09 7.33 13.12
C LYS A 93 3.69 5.91 12.74
N LYS A 94 3.03 5.19 13.65
CA LYS A 94 2.54 3.83 13.40
C LYS A 94 1.57 3.78 12.21
N ALA A 95 0.65 4.74 12.15
CA ALA A 95 -0.30 4.86 11.06
C ALA A 95 0.40 5.09 9.71
N ALA A 96 1.42 5.96 9.69
CA ALA A 96 2.22 6.21 8.49
C ALA A 96 2.99 4.95 8.07
N GLU A 97 3.67 4.26 9.00
CA GLU A 97 4.39 3.01 8.75
C GLU A 97 3.49 1.92 8.18
N ASN A 98 2.30 1.75 8.75
CA ASN A 98 1.29 0.81 8.28
C ASN A 98 0.77 1.09 6.87
N ARG A 99 1.09 2.24 6.28
CA ARG A 99 0.71 2.64 4.92
C ARG A 99 1.91 2.80 3.99
N ARG A 100 3.12 2.49 4.46
CA ARG A 100 4.33 2.50 3.62
C ARG A 100 4.42 1.20 2.83
N GLY A 101 4.38 1.30 1.52
CA GLY A 101 4.77 0.20 0.65
C GLY A 101 4.38 0.42 -0.80
N PRO A 102 4.86 -0.43 -1.71
CA PRO A 102 4.54 -0.34 -3.12
C PRO A 102 3.06 -0.64 -3.35
N VAL A 103 2.39 0.18 -4.14
CA VAL A 103 1.04 -0.08 -4.64
C VAL A 103 1.14 -0.89 -5.93
N PRO A 104 0.57 -2.11 -6.00
CA PRO A 104 0.50 -2.84 -7.25
C PRO A 104 -0.43 -2.14 -8.24
N LEU A 105 0.14 -1.60 -9.32
CA LEU A 105 -0.57 -1.00 -10.45
C LEU A 105 -0.88 -2.02 -11.56
N HIS A 106 -0.40 -3.26 -11.43
CA HIS A 106 -0.65 -4.32 -12.40
C HIS A 106 -1.30 -5.50 -11.71
N GLY A 107 -2.47 -5.90 -12.23
CA GLY A 107 -3.09 -7.17 -11.84
C GLY A 107 -2.23 -8.36 -12.29
N PRO A 108 -2.43 -9.55 -11.68
CA PRO A 108 -1.63 -10.74 -11.97
C PRO A 108 -1.78 -11.30 -13.41
N TYR A 109 -2.61 -10.70 -14.25
CA TYR A 109 -3.08 -11.31 -15.50
C TYR A 109 -2.47 -10.77 -16.81
N LEU A 110 -1.54 -9.82 -16.77
CA LEU A 110 -0.90 -9.33 -18.00
C LEU A 110 0.63 -9.41 -17.91
N PRO A 111 1.29 -10.23 -18.76
CA PRO A 111 2.74 -10.25 -18.82
C PRO A 111 3.28 -8.88 -19.24
N PRO A 112 4.49 -8.50 -18.81
CA PRO A 112 5.14 -7.30 -19.31
C PRO A 112 5.29 -7.39 -20.84
N PRO A 113 5.20 -6.25 -21.56
CA PRO A 113 5.41 -6.24 -23.01
C PRO A 113 6.79 -6.80 -23.37
N SER A 114 6.88 -7.52 -24.48
CA SER A 114 8.13 -8.06 -25.01
C SER A 114 9.15 -6.92 -25.21
N GLY A 115 10.27 -6.98 -24.49
CA GLY A 115 11.37 -6.01 -24.59
C GLY A 115 11.77 -5.32 -23.28
N TRP A 116 11.05 -5.52 -22.18
CA TRP A 116 11.45 -5.01 -20.88
C TRP A 116 12.24 -6.08 -20.10
N HIS A 117 13.57 -6.03 -20.21
CA HIS A 117 14.44 -6.77 -19.30
C HIS A 117 14.26 -6.21 -17.88
N ARG A 118 14.14 -7.11 -16.89
CA ARG A 118 14.17 -6.74 -15.46
C ARG A 118 15.50 -6.06 -15.16
N GLY A 119 15.52 -4.74 -15.13
CA GLY A 119 16.66 -3.97 -14.65
C GLY A 119 16.75 -4.07 -13.13
N ILE A 120 17.50 -5.07 -12.66
CA ILE A 120 18.39 -5.05 -11.48
C ILE A 120 19.25 -6.31 -11.66
N GLU A 121 20.40 -6.12 -12.30
CA GLU A 121 21.50 -7.07 -12.30
C GLU A 121 22.57 -6.46 -11.39
N LEU A 122 22.70 -6.98 -10.16
CA LEU A 122 23.87 -6.73 -9.33
C LEU A 122 24.92 -7.77 -9.74
N LEU A 123 25.98 -7.26 -10.34
CA LEU A 123 27.17 -7.92 -10.86
C LEU A 123 27.66 -9.14 -10.05
N ALA A 124 27.76 -10.29 -10.72
CA ALA A 124 28.87 -11.21 -10.51
C ALA A 124 29.37 -11.66 -11.89
N ALA A 125 30.60 -11.25 -12.21
CA ALA A 125 31.27 -11.52 -13.47
C ALA A 125 31.36 -13.02 -13.78
N SER A 126 31.05 -13.38 -15.02
CA SER A 126 31.37 -14.68 -15.60
C SER A 126 32.87 -14.82 -15.84
N ALA A 127 33.45 -15.95 -15.45
CA ALA A 127 34.68 -16.48 -16.02
C ALA A 127 34.32 -17.74 -16.85
N PRO A 128 34.87 -17.95 -18.06
CA PRO A 128 34.50 -19.06 -18.92
C PRO A 128 35.49 -20.24 -18.82
N GLY A 129 34.98 -21.49 -18.88
CA GLY A 129 35.69 -22.61 -19.53
C GLY A 129 35.84 -23.95 -18.78
N LEU A 130 34.98 -24.93 -19.14
CA LEU A 130 35.18 -26.40 -19.26
C LEU A 130 35.47 -27.31 -18.02
N PRO A 131 35.24 -28.65 -18.09
CA PRO A 131 34.10 -29.45 -18.59
C PRO A 131 33.64 -30.52 -17.52
N PRO A 132 32.66 -31.43 -17.78
CA PRO A 132 32.11 -32.30 -16.74
C PRO A 132 32.89 -33.61 -16.58
N GLY A 133 33.08 -34.09 -15.35
CA GLY A 133 33.68 -35.41 -15.13
C GLY A 133 33.85 -35.79 -13.66
N GLU A 134 33.10 -36.82 -13.27
CA GLU A 134 33.35 -37.82 -12.21
C GLU A 134 33.17 -37.46 -10.72
N CYS A 135 32.21 -38.15 -10.11
CA CYS A 135 32.16 -38.43 -8.67
C CYS A 135 33.08 -39.62 -8.35
N PRO A 136 33.79 -39.58 -7.21
CA PRO A 136 34.15 -40.81 -6.51
C PRO A 136 33.62 -40.84 -5.07
N HIS A 137 33.07 -42.01 -4.73
CA HIS A 137 32.81 -42.68 -3.44
C HIS A 137 32.57 -41.85 -2.17
#